data_AF-T1JW92-F1
#
_entry.id   AF-T1JW92-F1
#
_cell.length_a   1.000
_cell.length_b   1.000
_cell.length_c   1.000
_cell.angle_alpha   90.00
_cell.angle_beta   90.00
_cell.angle_gamma   90.00
#
_symmetry.space_group_name_H-M   'P 1'
#
loop_
_entity.id
_entity.type
_entity.pdbx_description
1 polymer ?
#
loop_
_entity_poly.entity_id
_entity_poly.type
_entity_poly.pdbx_seq_one_letter_code
_entity_poly.pdbx_strand_id
1 'polypeptide(L)'
;MAPPISANFTKLKTNLRLSIQRLRLLGKKKTELTQKSRTEIGSYIFTGKIDRARIRVEHIIREDYLVEAFEMLEMYCDLLLTRFGMIEQMRTVDEGLVEAISSIIWASHKIEGCPELKVVADLLSKKYGKQFAIAARDNSLGRVNKKLLHRLGVEIPPKVLVEKYLVEISKSMDLAYEPDPTILNANNLNIMDKFLLDLETNDPNPPLIPSIPPNSSPSSTIPDELAVSTSNGNKINPQELDNNILSLNDDVDDIENFLPEVPSSLPELPSQKDFNQQETVKLKTDLDFEELTKRFEALKKSK
;
A
#
# COMPACT_ATOMS: atom_id res chain seq x y z
N MET A 1 18.30 35.24 2.31
CA MET A 1 17.59 34.49 1.25
C MET A 1 18.15 33.08 1.24
N ALA A 2 17.43 32.08 1.76
CA ALA A 2 17.94 30.71 1.78
C ALA A 2 18.09 30.21 0.33
N PRO A 3 19.21 29.52 -0.01
CA PRO A 3 19.43 29.06 -1.37
C PRO A 3 18.30 28.12 -1.81
N PRO A 4 17.91 28.13 -3.10
CA PRO A 4 16.97 27.14 -3.60
C PRO A 4 17.59 25.76 -3.38
N ILE A 5 16.87 24.89 -2.68
CA ILE A 5 17.26 23.49 -2.50
C ILE A 5 17.41 22.92 -3.90
N SER A 6 18.65 22.75 -4.36
CA SER A 6 18.97 22.23 -5.68
C SER A 6 18.70 20.73 -5.71
N ALA A 7 17.43 20.36 -5.65
CA ALA A 7 17.01 19.03 -6.09
C ALA A 7 17.54 18.88 -7.53
N ASN A 8 18.37 17.87 -7.77
CA ASN A 8 18.93 17.64 -9.09
C ASN A 8 17.80 17.18 -10.03
N PHE A 9 17.16 18.15 -10.69
CA PHE A 9 15.98 17.94 -11.53
C PHE A 9 16.27 17.05 -12.73
N THR A 10 17.45 17.17 -13.34
CA THR A 10 17.93 16.26 -14.39
C THR A 10 17.96 14.82 -13.89
N LYS A 11 18.52 14.59 -12.69
CA LYS A 11 18.55 13.27 -12.07
C LYS A 11 17.15 12.76 -11.74
N LEU A 12 16.26 13.60 -11.23
CA LEU A 12 14.87 13.23 -10.93
C LEU A 12 14.14 12.78 -12.20
N LYS A 13 14.22 13.58 -13.27
CA LYS A 13 13.59 13.29 -14.56
C LYS A 13 14.10 11.99 -15.18
N THR A 14 15.41 11.75 -15.12
CA THR A 14 16.00 10.49 -15.59
C THR A 14 15.53 9.30 -14.75
N ASN A 15 15.51 9.41 -13.41
CA ASN A 15 15.09 8.30 -12.56
C ASN A 15 13.59 8.00 -12.68
N LEU A 16 12.73 9.00 -12.93
CA LEU A 16 11.33 8.76 -13.24
C LEU A 16 11.16 7.93 -14.52
N ARG A 17 11.90 8.26 -15.60
CA ARG A 17 11.87 7.49 -16.85
C ARG A 17 12.35 6.05 -16.67
N LEU A 18 13.44 5.87 -15.92
CA LEU A 18 13.95 4.53 -15.59
C LEU A 18 12.97 3.73 -14.71
N SER A 19 12.31 4.40 -13.76
CA SER A 19 11.29 3.77 -12.90
C SER A 19 10.12 3.22 -13.72
N ILE A 20 9.62 3.99 -14.70
CA ILE A 20 8.54 3.54 -15.61
C ILE A 20 8.97 2.26 -16.35
N GLN A 21 10.16 2.28 -16.97
CA GLN A 21 10.65 1.11 -17.71
C GLN A 21 10.86 -0.11 -16.80
N ARG A 22 11.39 0.11 -15.60
CA ARG A 22 11.62 -0.95 -14.61
C ARG A 22 10.30 -1.54 -14.12
N LEU A 23 9.32 -0.71 -13.76
CA LEU A 23 8.00 -1.16 -13.28
C LEU A 23 7.28 -1.98 -14.35
N ARG A 24 7.32 -1.57 -15.62
CA ARG A 24 6.81 -2.37 -16.75
C ARG A 24 7.45 -3.75 -16.84
N LEU A 25 8.77 -3.80 -16.75
CA LEU A 25 9.51 -5.06 -16.83
C LEU A 25 9.19 -5.97 -15.63
N LEU A 26 9.13 -5.41 -14.43
CA LEU A 26 8.77 -6.15 -13.21
C LEU A 26 7.35 -6.69 -13.29
N GLY A 27 6.39 -5.87 -13.71
CA GLY A 27 5.00 -6.28 -13.94
C GLY A 27 4.91 -7.44 -14.91
N LYS A 28 5.50 -7.30 -16.11
CA LYS A 28 5.52 -8.37 -17.12
C LYS A 28 6.13 -9.67 -16.59
N LYS A 29 7.32 -9.60 -15.99
CA LYS A 29 7.99 -10.78 -15.41
C LYS A 29 7.12 -11.48 -14.36
N LYS A 30 6.43 -10.68 -13.55
CA LYS A 30 5.60 -11.20 -12.46
C LYS A 30 4.33 -11.86 -12.99
N THR A 31 3.66 -11.24 -13.96
CA THR A 31 2.50 -11.82 -14.66
C THR A 31 2.84 -13.15 -15.34
N GLU A 32 4.00 -13.26 -15.96
CA GLU A 32 4.46 -14.52 -16.56
C GLU A 32 4.67 -15.61 -15.49
N LEU A 33 5.24 -15.26 -14.33
CA LEU A 33 5.43 -16.18 -13.22
C LEU A 33 4.09 -16.61 -12.59
N THR A 34 3.14 -15.69 -12.41
CA THR A 34 1.81 -16.04 -11.89
C THR A 34 1.04 -16.92 -12.86
N GLN A 35 1.18 -16.71 -14.18
CA GLN A 35 0.56 -17.58 -15.18
C GLN A 35 1.07 -19.02 -15.09
N LYS A 36 2.40 -19.22 -14.98
CA LYS A 36 2.98 -20.56 -14.75
C LYS A 36 2.46 -21.19 -13.45
N SER A 37 2.35 -20.38 -12.41
CA SER A 37 1.85 -20.81 -11.10
C SER A 37 0.39 -21.26 -11.15
N ARG A 38 -0.45 -20.66 -12.01
CA ARG A 38 -1.84 -21.09 -12.23
C ARG A 38 -1.89 -22.48 -12.85
N THR A 39 -1.01 -22.79 -13.81
CA THR A 39 -0.89 -24.16 -14.37
C THR A 39 -0.50 -25.20 -13.31
N GLU A 40 0.42 -24.85 -12.41
CA GLU A 40 0.79 -25.71 -11.27
C GLU A 40 -0.40 -25.96 -10.34
N ILE A 41 -1.23 -24.95 -10.08
CA ILE A 41 -2.45 -25.08 -9.27
C ILE A 41 -3.45 -26.03 -9.93
N GLY A 42 -3.67 -25.92 -11.24
CA GLY A 42 -4.51 -26.87 -11.96
C GLY A 42 -4.06 -28.32 -11.77
N SER A 43 -2.74 -28.56 -11.75
CA SER A 43 -2.18 -29.89 -11.46
C SER A 43 -2.46 -30.35 -10.02
N TYR A 44 -2.48 -29.44 -9.04
CA TYR A 44 -2.89 -29.77 -7.67
C TYR A 44 -4.37 -30.09 -7.56
N ILE A 45 -5.23 -29.36 -8.27
CA ILE A 45 -6.67 -29.64 -8.33
C ILE A 45 -6.90 -31.02 -8.95
N PHE A 46 -6.27 -31.32 -10.09
CA PHE A 46 -6.39 -32.61 -10.77
C PHE A 46 -5.93 -33.80 -9.89
N THR A 47 -4.90 -33.61 -9.08
CA THR A 47 -4.38 -34.64 -8.16
C THR A 47 -5.13 -34.71 -6.81
N GLY A 48 -6.18 -33.91 -6.62
CA GLY A 48 -6.99 -33.87 -5.39
C GLY A 48 -6.30 -33.19 -4.20
N LYS A 49 -5.18 -32.48 -4.40
CA LYS A 49 -4.41 -31.80 -3.35
C LYS A 49 -4.92 -30.38 -3.10
N ILE A 50 -6.19 -30.27 -2.68
CA ILE A 50 -6.90 -28.97 -2.60
C ILE A 50 -6.27 -28.00 -1.59
N ASP A 51 -5.82 -28.46 -0.43
CA ASP A 51 -5.20 -27.57 0.56
C ASP A 51 -3.89 -26.96 0.06
N ARG A 52 -3.11 -27.73 -0.71
CA ARG A 52 -1.91 -27.22 -1.37
C ARG A 52 -2.26 -26.22 -2.46
N ALA A 53 -3.35 -26.44 -3.19
CA ALA A 53 -3.86 -25.50 -4.18
C ALA A 53 -4.29 -24.17 -3.53
N ARG A 54 -5.02 -24.20 -2.41
CA ARG A 54 -5.43 -23.01 -1.64
C ARG A 54 -4.26 -22.15 -1.21
N ILE A 55 -3.26 -22.75 -0.55
CA ILE A 55 -2.04 -22.04 -0.11
C ILE A 55 -1.33 -21.40 -1.32
N ARG A 56 -1.26 -22.13 -2.44
CA ARG A 56 -0.62 -21.63 -3.66
C ARG A 56 -1.38 -20.47 -4.29
N VAL A 57 -2.72 -20.51 -4.26
CA VAL A 57 -3.60 -19.42 -4.72
C VAL A 57 -3.43 -18.17 -3.88
N GLU A 58 -3.38 -18.27 -2.55
CA GLU A 58 -3.14 -17.11 -1.68
C GLU A 58 -1.86 -16.36 -2.06
N HIS A 59 -0.81 -17.11 -2.41
CA HIS A 59 0.42 -16.51 -2.91
C HIS A 59 0.19 -15.79 -4.24
N ILE A 60 -0.46 -16.42 -5.23
CA ILE A 60 -0.74 -15.77 -6.52
C ILE A 60 -1.58 -14.50 -6.37
N ILE A 61 -2.58 -14.49 -5.49
CA ILE A 61 -3.40 -13.30 -5.25
C ILE A 61 -2.53 -12.12 -4.79
N ARG A 62 -1.59 -12.36 -3.88
CA ARG A 62 -0.63 -11.34 -3.43
C ARG A 62 0.27 -10.86 -4.55
N GLU A 63 0.70 -11.76 -5.43
CA GLU A 63 1.53 -11.40 -6.58
C GLU A 63 0.76 -10.61 -7.64
N ASP A 64 -0.52 -10.91 -7.87
CA ASP A 64 -1.38 -10.13 -8.76
C ASP A 64 -1.62 -8.71 -8.21
N TYR A 65 -1.83 -8.57 -6.90
CA TYR A 65 -1.93 -7.25 -6.25
C TYR A 65 -0.64 -6.43 -6.41
N LEU A 66 0.51 -7.09 -6.37
CA LEU A 66 1.80 -6.44 -6.59
C LEU A 66 1.93 -5.95 -8.05
N VAL A 67 1.48 -6.73 -9.03
CA VAL A 67 1.43 -6.30 -10.45
C VAL A 67 0.56 -5.06 -10.60
N GLU A 68 -0.65 -5.07 -10.03
CA GLU A 68 -1.55 -3.93 -10.08
C GLU A 68 -0.95 -2.68 -9.40
N ALA A 69 -0.19 -2.88 -8.31
CA ALA A 69 0.55 -1.80 -7.67
C ALA A 69 1.67 -1.23 -8.56
N PHE A 70 2.36 -2.06 -9.34
CA PHE A 70 3.36 -1.58 -10.30
C PHE A 70 2.74 -0.69 -11.38
N GLU A 71 1.58 -1.07 -11.92
CA GLU A 71 0.84 -0.29 -12.92
C GLU A 71 0.40 1.07 -12.38
N MET A 72 -0.10 1.11 -11.13
CA MET A 72 -0.46 2.37 -10.46
C MET A 72 0.76 3.29 -10.27
N LEU A 73 1.90 2.74 -9.83
CA LEU A 73 3.13 3.51 -9.64
C LEU A 73 3.71 3.99 -10.97
N GLU A 74 3.62 3.18 -12.03
CA GLU A 74 4.04 3.57 -13.37
C GLU A 74 3.25 4.78 -13.86
N MET A 75 1.92 4.74 -13.73
CA MET A 75 1.03 5.85 -14.07
C MET A 75 1.39 7.12 -13.28
N TYR A 76 1.70 7.01 -11.98
CA TYR A 76 2.13 8.17 -11.20
C TYR A 76 3.48 8.72 -11.65
N CYS A 77 4.46 7.87 -11.97
CA CYS A 77 5.74 8.34 -12.51
C CYS A 77 5.55 9.07 -13.84
N ASP A 78 4.65 8.59 -14.70
CA ASP A 78 4.33 9.23 -15.98
C ASP A 78 3.61 10.59 -15.81
N LEU A 79 2.67 10.66 -14.86
CA LEU A 79 2.01 11.91 -14.47
C LEU A 79 3.03 12.97 -14.00
N LEU A 80 4.00 12.58 -13.15
CA LEU A 80 5.05 13.50 -12.68
C LEU A 80 5.97 13.96 -13.81
N LEU A 81 6.29 13.08 -14.78
CA LEU A 81 7.06 13.47 -15.96
C LEU A 81 6.30 14.44 -16.87
N THR A 82 5.01 14.19 -17.07
CA THR A 82 4.15 15.03 -17.90
C THR A 82 4.02 16.44 -17.32
N ARG A 83 3.89 16.54 -16.00
CA ARG A 83 3.75 17.82 -15.28
C ARG A 83 5.06 18.28 -14.61
N PHE A 84 6.21 17.89 -15.17
CA PHE A 84 7.51 18.15 -14.54
C PHE A 84 7.82 19.64 -14.34
N GLY A 85 7.35 20.52 -15.23
CA GLY A 85 7.54 21.96 -15.09
C GLY A 85 6.97 22.54 -13.79
N MET A 86 5.84 22.00 -13.30
CA MET A 86 5.28 22.36 -11.99
C MET A 86 6.21 21.93 -10.85
N ILE A 87 6.86 20.77 -11.01
CA ILE A 87 7.85 20.26 -10.05
C ILE A 87 9.16 21.07 -10.12
N GLU A 88 9.48 21.79 -11.19
CA GLU A 88 10.67 22.65 -11.22
C GLU A 88 10.38 24.04 -10.63
N GLN A 89 9.23 24.61 -10.95
CA GLN A 89 8.92 26.01 -10.65
C GLN A 89 8.26 26.21 -9.28
N MET A 90 7.41 25.28 -8.84
CA MET A 90 6.64 25.45 -7.61
C MET A 90 7.41 24.97 -6.38
N ARG A 91 7.43 25.81 -5.34
CA ARG A 91 8.04 25.48 -4.05
C ARG A 91 7.17 24.55 -3.21
N THR A 92 5.85 24.66 -3.33
CA THR A 92 4.87 23.83 -2.65
C THR A 92 4.42 22.68 -3.55
N VAL A 93 3.85 21.63 -2.95
CA VAL A 93 3.24 20.52 -3.70
C VAL A 93 1.88 20.98 -4.21
N ASP A 94 1.67 20.87 -5.52
CA ASP A 94 0.37 21.13 -6.15
C ASP A 94 -0.68 20.08 -5.75
N GLU A 95 -1.95 20.48 -5.61
CA GLU A 95 -3.03 19.57 -5.22
C GLU A 95 -3.24 18.44 -6.22
N GLY A 96 -3.03 18.68 -7.52
CA GLY A 96 -3.13 17.66 -8.54
C GLY A 96 -1.95 16.67 -8.56
N LEU A 97 -0.87 16.95 -7.84
CA LEU A 97 0.33 16.11 -7.76
C LEU A 97 0.56 15.48 -6.39
N VAL A 98 -0.12 15.99 -5.35
CA VAL A 98 0.10 15.56 -3.96
C VAL A 98 -0.16 14.08 -3.76
N GLU A 99 -1.19 13.52 -4.40
CA GLU A 99 -1.52 12.10 -4.30
C GLU A 99 -0.41 11.24 -4.92
N ALA A 100 0.02 11.58 -6.14
CA ALA A 100 1.05 10.84 -6.86
C ALA A 100 2.40 10.89 -6.13
N ILE A 101 2.81 12.08 -5.68
CA ILE A 101 4.07 12.26 -4.93
C ILE A 101 4.03 11.50 -3.60
N SER A 102 2.95 11.65 -2.83
CA SER A 102 2.81 10.97 -1.54
C SER A 102 2.81 9.45 -1.72
N SER A 103 2.10 8.95 -2.73
CA SER A 103 2.01 7.52 -3.05
C SER A 103 3.36 6.92 -3.47
N ILE A 104 4.15 7.64 -4.28
CA ILE A 104 5.50 7.22 -4.67
C ILE A 104 6.43 7.17 -3.45
N ILE A 105 6.42 8.20 -2.60
CA ILE A 105 7.26 8.25 -1.40
C ILE A 105 6.91 7.08 -0.47
N TRP A 106 5.63 6.86 -0.21
CA TRP A 106 5.13 5.77 0.62
C TRP A 106 5.52 4.38 0.09
N ALA A 107 5.35 4.15 -1.22
CA ALA A 107 5.61 2.83 -1.83
C ALA A 107 7.10 2.53 -2.06
N SER A 108 7.96 3.56 -2.14
CA SER A 108 9.37 3.42 -2.52
C SER A 108 10.18 2.37 -1.74
N HIS A 109 9.88 2.19 -0.44
CA HIS A 109 10.54 1.20 0.41
C HIS A 109 9.88 -0.18 0.41
N LYS A 110 8.61 -0.24 -0.01
CA LYS A 110 7.81 -1.47 -0.05
C LYS A 110 8.02 -2.26 -1.34
N ILE A 111 8.36 -1.55 -2.42
CA ILE A 111 8.68 -2.15 -3.70
C ILE A 111 10.13 -2.63 -3.75
N GLU A 112 10.31 -3.91 -4.01
CA GLU A 112 11.60 -4.52 -4.32
C GLU A 112 11.86 -4.52 -5.84
N GLY A 113 13.14 -4.52 -6.24
CA GLY A 113 13.53 -4.60 -7.65
C GLY A 113 13.47 -3.27 -8.44
N CYS A 114 13.04 -2.16 -7.83
CA CYS A 114 13.04 -0.82 -8.43
C CYS A 114 13.81 0.19 -7.56
N PRO A 115 15.16 0.15 -7.53
CA PRO A 115 15.97 1.11 -6.77
C PRO A 115 15.83 2.55 -7.28
N GLU A 116 15.48 2.74 -8.55
CA GLU A 116 15.28 4.05 -9.17
C GLU A 116 14.12 4.80 -8.49
N LEU A 117 13.06 4.08 -8.08
CA LEU A 117 11.92 4.66 -7.36
C LEU A 117 12.32 5.19 -5.97
N LYS A 118 13.29 4.55 -5.30
CA LYS A 118 13.86 5.05 -4.03
C LYS A 118 14.59 6.38 -4.24
N VAL A 119 15.38 6.48 -5.32
CA VAL A 119 16.05 7.73 -5.69
C VAL A 119 15.05 8.84 -6.00
N VAL A 120 13.94 8.53 -6.70
CA VAL A 120 12.84 9.48 -6.94
C VAL A 120 12.26 9.97 -5.62
N ALA A 121 11.91 9.06 -4.70
CA ALA A 121 11.36 9.41 -3.39
C ALA A 121 12.31 10.30 -2.58
N ASP A 122 13.61 9.99 -2.57
CA ASP A 122 14.62 10.80 -1.87
C ASP A 122 14.75 12.22 -2.44
N LEU A 123 14.69 12.35 -3.77
CA LEU A 123 14.77 13.65 -4.44
C LEU A 123 13.51 14.49 -4.18
N LEU A 124 12.33 13.88 -4.23
CA LEU A 124 11.06 14.54 -3.88
C LEU A 124 11.04 14.94 -2.39
N SER A 125 11.55 14.08 -1.51
CA SER A 125 11.68 14.35 -0.07
C SER A 125 12.62 15.53 0.21
N LYS A 126 13.72 15.64 -0.52
CA LYS A 126 14.62 16.80 -0.42
C LYS A 126 13.95 18.07 -0.92
N LYS A 127 13.19 18.00 -2.02
CA LYS A 127 12.53 19.16 -2.61
C LYS A 127 11.44 19.75 -1.70
N TYR A 128 10.52 18.92 -1.21
CA TYR A 128 9.35 19.38 -0.44
C TYR A 128 9.56 19.38 1.08
N GLY A 129 10.74 18.94 1.53
CA GLY A 129 11.13 18.97 2.92
C GLY A 129 10.88 17.65 3.65
N LYS A 130 11.68 17.44 4.71
CA LYS A 130 11.68 16.20 5.48
C LYS A 130 10.35 15.92 6.18
N GLN A 131 9.66 16.96 6.68
CA GLN A 131 8.37 16.79 7.38
C GLN A 131 7.29 16.23 6.45
N PHE A 132 7.21 16.75 5.22
CA PHE A 132 6.32 16.21 4.21
C PHE A 132 6.67 14.76 3.87
N ALA A 133 7.97 14.45 3.72
CA ALA A 133 8.42 13.09 3.42
C ALA A 133 8.05 12.07 4.50
N ILE A 134 8.20 12.43 5.77
CA ILE A 134 7.81 11.58 6.91
C ILE A 134 6.29 11.37 6.88
N ALA A 135 5.52 12.46 6.78
CA ALA A 135 4.06 12.40 6.75
C ALA A 135 3.52 11.60 5.55
N ALA A 136 4.20 11.63 4.40
CA ALA A 136 3.89 10.81 3.24
C ALA A 136 4.26 9.33 3.46
N ARG A 137 5.43 9.06 4.05
CA ARG A 137 5.90 7.69 4.35
C ARG A 137 5.00 6.99 5.36
N ASP A 138 4.50 7.71 6.36
CA ASP A 138 3.60 7.18 7.39
C ASP A 138 2.12 7.30 6.98
N ASN A 139 1.84 7.89 5.80
CA ASN A 139 0.50 8.22 5.31
C ASN A 139 -0.36 8.98 6.34
N SER A 140 0.26 9.78 7.22
CA SER A 140 -0.43 10.51 8.29
C SER A 140 -1.40 11.57 7.74
N LEU A 141 -1.17 12.04 6.51
CA LEU A 141 -2.02 13.03 5.83
C LEU A 141 -3.17 12.39 5.04
N GLY A 142 -3.25 11.06 4.95
CA GLY A 142 -4.27 10.35 4.18
C GLY A 142 -4.28 10.68 2.68
N ARG A 143 -3.16 11.18 2.13
CA ARG A 143 -3.02 11.60 0.72
C ARG A 143 -2.56 10.48 -0.20
N VAL A 144 -2.14 9.34 0.35
CA VAL A 144 -1.75 8.17 -0.46
C VAL A 144 -3.00 7.53 -1.04
N ASN A 145 -2.90 7.06 -2.28
CA ASN A 145 -3.99 6.40 -2.96
C ASN A 145 -4.48 5.16 -2.18
N LYS A 146 -5.78 5.15 -1.83
CA LYS A 146 -6.39 4.09 -1.01
C LYS A 146 -6.29 2.71 -1.65
N LYS A 147 -6.38 2.63 -2.98
CA LYS A 147 -6.26 1.38 -3.72
C LYS A 147 -4.83 0.84 -3.63
N LEU A 148 -3.83 1.70 -3.82
CA LEU A 148 -2.43 1.34 -3.65
C LEU A 148 -2.12 0.86 -2.21
N LEU A 149 -2.67 1.51 -1.19
CA LEU A 149 -2.53 1.09 0.21
C LEU A 149 -3.04 -0.34 0.42
N HIS A 150 -4.22 -0.66 -0.10
CA HIS A 150 -4.80 -2.00 0.01
C HIS A 150 -3.98 -3.03 -0.77
N ARG A 151 -3.47 -2.70 -1.98
CA ARG A 151 -2.67 -3.64 -2.79
C ARG A 151 -1.29 -3.94 -2.23
N LEU A 152 -0.63 -2.95 -1.63
CA LEU A 152 0.69 -3.11 -0.99
C LEU A 152 0.59 -3.40 0.51
N GLY A 153 -0.63 -3.53 1.03
CA GLY A 153 -0.89 -3.93 2.41
C GLY A 153 -0.52 -5.39 2.66
N VAL A 154 -0.12 -5.70 3.89
CA VAL A 154 0.14 -7.07 4.34
C VAL A 154 -1.16 -7.64 4.90
N GLU A 155 -2.19 -7.72 4.07
CA GLU A 155 -3.46 -8.33 4.43
C GLU A 155 -3.57 -9.74 3.87
N ILE A 156 -4.15 -10.63 4.67
CA ILE A 156 -4.41 -12.01 4.28
C ILE A 156 -5.57 -12.00 3.29
N PRO A 157 -5.42 -12.59 2.09
CA PRO A 157 -6.51 -12.68 1.13
C PRO A 157 -7.72 -13.38 1.77
N PRO A 158 -8.94 -12.83 1.63
CA PRO A 158 -10.12 -13.45 2.21
C PRO A 158 -10.36 -14.81 1.56
N LYS A 159 -10.75 -15.82 2.36
CA LYS A 159 -10.96 -17.20 1.90
C LYS A 159 -11.92 -17.30 0.72
N VAL A 160 -12.92 -16.42 0.66
CA VAL A 160 -13.87 -16.39 -0.46
C VAL A 160 -13.20 -15.98 -1.77
N LEU A 161 -12.20 -15.08 -1.73
CA LEU A 161 -11.42 -14.74 -2.92
C LEU A 161 -10.55 -15.91 -3.37
N VAL A 162 -9.98 -16.66 -2.42
CA VAL A 162 -9.20 -17.88 -2.71
C VAL A 162 -10.07 -18.91 -3.43
N GLU A 163 -11.27 -19.19 -2.93
CA GLU A 163 -12.21 -20.12 -3.56
C GLU A 163 -12.65 -19.64 -4.95
N LYS A 164 -12.93 -18.34 -5.12
CA LYS A 164 -13.23 -17.77 -6.45
C LYS A 164 -12.09 -17.97 -7.45
N TYR A 165 -10.85 -17.74 -7.02
CA TYR A 165 -9.66 -17.98 -7.85
C TYR A 165 -9.51 -19.45 -8.24
N LEU A 166 -9.77 -20.40 -7.31
CA LEU A 166 -9.73 -21.82 -7.61
C LEU A 166 -10.77 -22.21 -8.66
N VAL A 167 -12.00 -21.69 -8.54
CA VAL A 167 -13.08 -21.89 -9.52
C VAL A 167 -12.71 -21.33 -10.90
N GLU A 168 -12.09 -20.15 -10.97
CA GLU A 168 -11.67 -19.57 -12.25
C GLU A 168 -10.54 -20.38 -12.91
N ILE A 169 -9.55 -20.81 -12.13
CA ILE A 169 -8.43 -21.64 -12.64
C ILE A 169 -8.95 -23.00 -13.10
N SER A 170 -9.83 -23.65 -12.33
CA SER A 170 -10.39 -24.96 -12.71
C SER A 170 -11.21 -24.86 -14.00
N LYS A 171 -12.02 -23.80 -14.14
CA LYS A 171 -12.77 -23.52 -15.38
C LYS A 171 -11.85 -23.30 -16.56
N SER A 172 -10.74 -22.56 -16.41
CA SER A 172 -9.80 -22.30 -17.50
C SER A 172 -9.09 -23.56 -18.04
N MET A 173 -9.10 -24.64 -17.26
CA MET A 173 -8.40 -25.91 -17.55
C MET A 173 -9.38 -27.09 -17.68
N ASP A 174 -10.69 -26.82 -17.74
CA ASP A 174 -11.77 -27.82 -17.82
C ASP A 174 -11.69 -28.90 -16.72
N LEU A 175 -11.30 -28.50 -15.51
CA LEU A 175 -11.19 -29.38 -14.35
C LEU A 175 -12.47 -29.35 -13.51
N ALA A 176 -12.97 -30.52 -13.14
CA ALA A 176 -14.05 -30.66 -12.17
C ALA A 176 -13.55 -30.26 -10.77
N TYR A 177 -13.96 -29.07 -10.31
CA TYR A 177 -13.69 -28.58 -8.96
C TYR A 177 -15.02 -28.16 -8.33
N GLU A 178 -15.36 -28.77 -7.21
CA GLU A 178 -16.50 -28.37 -6.37
C GLU A 178 -16.00 -27.44 -5.27
N PRO A 179 -16.38 -26.16 -5.28
CA PRO A 179 -15.94 -25.24 -4.25
C PRO A 179 -16.74 -25.44 -2.96
N ASP A 180 -16.16 -25.07 -1.82
CA ASP A 180 -16.84 -25.19 -0.53
C ASP A 180 -18.02 -24.19 -0.44
N PRO A 181 -19.28 -24.66 -0.41
CA PRO A 181 -20.45 -23.80 -0.40
C PRO A 181 -20.55 -22.95 0.87
N THR A 182 -19.97 -23.41 1.97
CA THR A 182 -19.95 -22.68 3.25
C THR A 182 -19.14 -21.40 3.12
N ILE A 183 -18.00 -21.47 2.44
CA ILE A 183 -17.08 -20.35 2.24
C ILE A 183 -17.66 -19.37 1.20
N LEU A 184 -18.26 -19.86 0.12
CA LEU A 184 -18.90 -19.00 -0.88
C LEU A 184 -20.10 -18.23 -0.34
N ASN A 185 -20.92 -18.87 0.52
CA ASN A 185 -22.12 -18.27 1.09
C ASN A 185 -21.85 -17.37 2.30
N ALA A 186 -20.68 -17.49 2.95
CA ALA A 186 -20.28 -16.63 4.06
C ALA A 186 -20.22 -15.13 3.69
N ASN A 187 -20.01 -14.78 2.42
CA ASN A 187 -20.10 -13.39 1.97
C ASN A 187 -21.54 -12.85 1.91
N ASN A 188 -22.55 -13.71 1.69
CA ASN A 188 -23.96 -13.31 1.81
C ASN A 188 -24.35 -13.13 3.29
N LEU A 189 -23.76 -13.91 4.20
CA LEU A 189 -23.98 -13.78 5.64
C LEU A 189 -23.36 -12.50 6.21
N ASN A 190 -22.16 -12.09 5.80
CA ASN A 190 -21.57 -10.82 6.27
C ASN A 190 -22.36 -9.57 5.82
N ILE A 191 -23.05 -9.64 4.67
CA ILE A 191 -23.96 -8.56 4.24
C ILE A 191 -25.26 -8.61 5.05
N MET A 192 -25.77 -9.81 5.33
CA MET A 192 -26.98 -10.02 6.13
C MET A 192 -26.78 -9.64 7.60
N ASP A 193 -25.65 -9.99 8.21
CA ASP A 193 -25.29 -9.63 9.59
C ASP A 193 -25.06 -8.11 9.71
N LYS A 194 -24.44 -7.47 8.72
CA LYS A 194 -24.31 -6.00 8.69
C LYS A 194 -25.66 -5.30 8.49
N PHE A 195 -26.66 -5.99 7.93
CA PHE A 195 -28.03 -5.46 7.77
C PHE A 195 -28.91 -5.77 9.00
N LEU A 196 -28.72 -6.92 9.66
CA LEU A 196 -29.41 -7.31 10.90
C LEU A 196 -28.91 -6.55 12.13
N LEU A 197 -27.62 -6.21 12.21
CA LEU A 197 -27.08 -5.35 13.27
C LEU A 197 -27.62 -3.90 13.22
N ASP A 198 -28.21 -3.47 12.10
CA ASP A 198 -28.86 -2.16 11.95
C ASP A 198 -30.38 -2.22 12.23
N LEU A 199 -30.91 -3.41 12.53
CA LEU A 199 -32.33 -3.66 12.83
C LEU A 199 -32.58 -4.05 14.29
N GLU A 200 -31.54 -4.28 15.09
CA GLU A 200 -31.65 -4.63 16.52
C GLU A 200 -31.31 -3.49 17.50
N THR A 201 -31.08 -2.25 17.03
CA THR A 201 -31.16 -1.07 17.91
C THR A 201 -32.62 -0.63 18.04
N ASN A 202 -33.33 -1.36 18.89
CA ASN A 202 -34.69 -1.08 19.32
C ASN A 202 -34.69 0.16 20.23
N ASP A 203 -34.53 1.36 19.65
CA ASP A 203 -34.92 2.62 20.28
C ASP A 203 -36.42 2.87 20.03
N PRO A 204 -37.25 3.00 21.07
CA PRO A 204 -38.69 3.15 20.92
C PRO A 204 -39.03 4.62 20.67
N ASN A 205 -38.69 5.17 19.51
CA ASN A 205 -39.22 6.46 19.09
C ASN A 205 -39.21 6.57 17.55
N PRO A 206 -40.38 6.56 16.88
CA PRO A 206 -40.43 6.67 15.44
C PRO A 206 -40.04 8.09 14.98
N PRO A 207 -39.20 8.26 13.95
CA PRO A 207 -38.90 9.57 13.40
C PRO A 207 -40.14 10.13 12.68
N LEU A 208 -40.58 11.31 13.10
CA LEU A 208 -41.61 12.11 12.46
C LEU A 208 -41.22 12.42 11.00
N ILE A 209 -42.01 11.90 10.06
CA ILE A 209 -41.96 12.26 8.64
C ILE A 209 -42.56 13.68 8.49
N PRO A 210 -41.85 14.69 7.96
CA PRO A 210 -42.45 15.98 7.64
C PRO A 210 -43.41 15.84 6.45
N SER A 211 -44.70 16.08 6.70
CA SER A 211 -45.76 16.08 5.70
C SER A 211 -45.64 17.30 4.77
N ILE A 212 -45.35 17.04 3.49
CA ILE A 212 -45.44 18.02 2.39
C ILE A 212 -46.86 17.96 1.80
N PRO A 213 -47.61 19.07 1.68
CA PRO A 213 -48.92 19.09 1.03
C PRO A 213 -48.81 19.14 -0.50
N PRO A 214 -49.81 18.66 -1.26
CA PRO A 214 -49.68 18.49 -2.70
C PRO A 214 -50.12 19.71 -3.52
N ASN A 215 -49.30 20.00 -4.54
CA ASN A 215 -49.65 20.35 -5.92
C ASN A 215 -50.13 21.78 -6.27
N SER A 216 -49.29 22.54 -6.99
CA SER A 216 -49.52 22.90 -8.42
C SER A 216 -48.41 23.82 -8.96
N SER A 217 -47.89 23.45 -10.14
CA SER A 217 -46.72 23.97 -10.88
C SER A 217 -46.91 25.38 -11.53
N PRO A 218 -46.05 25.83 -12.48
CA PRO A 218 -44.94 26.77 -12.25
C PRO A 218 -45.07 28.08 -13.07
N SER A 219 -44.34 29.14 -12.70
CA SER A 219 -43.93 30.16 -13.70
C SER A 219 -42.81 31.08 -13.25
N SER A 220 -41.94 31.31 -14.23
CA SER A 220 -40.85 32.27 -14.40
C SER A 220 -41.01 33.65 -13.75
N THR A 221 -39.90 34.23 -13.28
CA THR A 221 -39.27 35.48 -13.82
C THR A 221 -38.19 35.99 -12.84
N ILE A 222 -37.02 36.34 -13.38
CA ILE A 222 -35.94 37.19 -12.81
C ILE A 222 -35.98 38.50 -13.64
N PRO A 223 -35.45 39.70 -13.25
CA PRO A 223 -34.95 40.27 -11.97
C PRO A 223 -35.61 41.65 -11.64
N ASP A 224 -35.30 42.27 -10.48
CA ASP A 224 -34.61 43.59 -10.43
C ASP A 224 -34.54 44.25 -9.03
N GLU A 225 -33.35 44.79 -8.78
CA GLU A 225 -32.91 46.01 -8.06
C GLU A 225 -33.47 46.52 -6.70
N LEU A 226 -32.48 46.81 -5.83
CA LEU A 226 -32.23 48.02 -5.01
C LEU A 226 -33.13 48.40 -3.81
N ALA A 227 -32.52 48.36 -2.60
CA ALA A 227 -32.38 49.48 -1.63
C ALA A 227 -31.97 48.87 -0.26
N VAL A 228 -30.75 49.05 0.24
CA VAL A 228 -30.19 50.22 0.98
C VAL A 228 -30.70 50.35 2.43
N SER A 229 -29.70 50.41 3.33
CA SER A 229 -29.65 51.15 4.63
C SER A 229 -30.06 50.46 5.94
N THR A 230 -29.04 50.08 6.75
CA THR A 230 -28.62 50.69 8.04
C THR A 230 -29.39 50.06 9.23
N SER A 231 -28.82 49.64 10.36
CA SER A 231 -27.86 50.29 11.25
C SER A 231 -27.56 49.38 12.46
N ASN A 232 -26.39 49.59 13.09
CA ASN A 232 -26.06 49.43 14.53
C ASN A 232 -26.21 48.02 15.16
N GLY A 233 -25.22 47.38 15.77
CA GLY A 233 -24.10 47.88 16.55
C GLY A 233 -24.27 47.42 18.01
N ASN A 234 -23.48 46.46 18.48
CA ASN A 234 -22.88 46.50 19.83
C ASN A 234 -21.81 45.42 20.05
N LYS A 235 -20.65 45.89 20.50
CA LYS A 235 -19.54 45.15 21.12
C LYS A 235 -19.95 44.67 22.51
N ILE A 236 -19.29 43.64 23.05
CA ILE A 236 -18.60 43.59 24.36
C ILE A 236 -17.75 42.29 24.43
N ASN A 237 -16.56 42.42 25.03
CA ASN A 237 -15.49 41.40 25.21
C ASN A 237 -15.49 40.91 26.71
N PRO A 238 -14.47 40.20 27.27
CA PRO A 238 -14.61 38.95 28.04
C PRO A 238 -14.24 39.08 29.55
N GLN A 239 -14.06 37.93 30.24
CA GLN A 239 -13.60 37.68 31.64
C GLN A 239 -14.76 37.63 32.69
N GLU A 240 -14.84 36.80 33.75
CA GLU A 240 -13.94 36.05 34.66
C GLU A 240 -14.70 34.82 35.28
N LEU A 241 -14.07 33.66 35.49
CA LEU A 241 -13.63 33.01 36.77
C LEU A 241 -14.68 32.79 37.88
N ASP A 242 -14.95 31.51 38.20
CA ASP A 242 -14.81 30.87 39.53
C ASP A 242 -15.23 29.38 39.42
N ASN A 243 -14.34 28.39 39.63
CA ASN A 243 -13.90 27.79 40.90
C ASN A 243 -14.99 27.03 41.68
N ASN A 244 -14.96 25.69 41.62
CA ASN A 244 -15.00 24.90 42.85
C ASN A 244 -14.37 23.51 42.72
N ILE A 245 -13.49 23.22 43.68
CA ILE A 245 -12.67 22.03 43.88
C ILE A 245 -13.26 21.24 45.07
N LEU A 246 -13.33 19.92 44.97
CA LEU A 246 -13.26 18.95 46.08
C LEU A 246 -12.61 17.69 45.49
N SER A 247 -11.30 17.45 45.66
CA SER A 247 -10.65 16.87 46.85
C SER A 247 -11.15 15.47 47.21
N LEU A 248 -10.36 14.44 46.91
CA LEU A 248 -9.92 13.41 47.86
C LEU A 248 -8.62 12.80 47.30
N ASN A 249 -7.52 13.14 47.95
CA ASN A 249 -6.28 12.34 48.00
C ASN A 249 -6.37 11.41 49.23
N ASP A 250 -5.39 10.51 49.32
CA ASP A 250 -5.07 9.52 50.36
C ASP A 250 -5.67 8.14 50.01
N ASP A 251 -4.91 7.08 49.72
CA ASP A 251 -3.62 6.67 50.26
C ASP A 251 -2.71 5.97 49.23
N VAL A 252 -1.42 6.23 49.37
CA VAL A 252 -0.29 5.52 48.77
C VAL A 252 0.14 4.43 49.75
N ASP A 253 0.30 3.19 49.28
CA ASP A 253 1.45 2.31 49.58
C ASP A 253 1.17 0.89 49.02
N ASP A 254 2.23 0.21 48.60
CA ASP A 254 2.30 -1.15 48.04
C ASP A 254 1.93 -1.33 46.55
N ILE A 255 2.94 -1.23 45.69
CA ILE A 255 3.45 -2.31 44.79
C ILE A 255 4.66 -1.71 44.05
N GLU A 256 5.77 -1.55 44.77
CA GLU A 256 7.09 -1.76 44.17
C GLU A 256 7.28 -3.27 43.95
N ASN A 257 8.01 -3.63 42.89
CA ASN A 257 8.43 -4.98 42.48
C ASN A 257 7.49 -5.76 41.55
N PHE A 258 7.40 -5.34 40.28
CA PHE A 258 7.30 -6.28 39.15
C PHE A 258 7.95 -5.68 37.89
N LEU A 259 9.27 -5.47 37.94
CA LEU A 259 10.10 -5.37 36.74
C LEU A 259 11.20 -6.43 36.87
N PRO A 260 11.26 -7.46 36.00
CA PRO A 260 12.39 -8.36 35.98
C PRO A 260 13.61 -7.57 35.47
N GLU A 261 14.64 -7.53 36.31
CA GLU A 261 15.95 -6.96 35.99
C GLU A 261 16.52 -7.63 34.73
N VAL A 262 16.88 -6.80 33.75
CA VAL A 262 17.61 -7.22 32.56
C VAL A 262 19.05 -7.50 33.00
N PRO A 263 19.61 -8.70 32.81
CA PRO A 263 21.00 -8.97 33.16
C PRO A 263 21.95 -8.09 32.36
N SER A 264 22.62 -7.17 33.07
CA SER A 264 23.71 -6.35 32.58
C SER A 264 25.00 -7.16 32.52
N SER A 265 25.13 -8.03 31.52
CA SER A 265 26.42 -8.58 31.07
C SER A 265 26.28 -9.25 29.71
N LEU A 266 26.79 -8.60 28.66
CA LEU A 266 27.07 -9.25 27.38
C LEU A 266 28.12 -10.36 27.60
N PRO A 267 27.95 -11.56 27.02
CA PRO A 267 29.06 -12.49 26.85
C PRO A 267 30.12 -11.86 25.93
N GLU A 268 31.37 -11.80 26.40
CA GLU A 268 32.51 -11.39 25.58
C GLU A 268 32.67 -12.32 24.37
N LEU A 269 32.77 -11.74 23.17
CA LEU A 269 33.18 -12.46 21.97
C LEU A 269 34.62 -12.98 22.17
N PRO A 270 34.91 -14.25 21.87
CA PRO A 270 36.28 -14.75 21.84
C PRO A 270 37.12 -13.93 20.86
N SER A 271 38.20 -13.33 21.37
CA SER A 271 39.21 -12.65 20.56
C SER A 271 39.98 -13.65 19.71
N GLN A 272 40.24 -13.26 18.46
CA GLN A 272 40.97 -14.02 17.46
C GLN A 272 42.39 -14.38 17.93
N LYS A 273 42.59 -15.65 18.28
CA LYS A 273 43.80 -16.45 18.04
C LYS A 273 43.46 -17.89 18.41
N ASP A 274 43.95 -18.83 17.61
CA ASP A 274 43.79 -20.28 17.74
C ASP A 274 42.51 -20.90 17.18
N PHE A 275 42.30 -20.73 15.87
CA PHE A 275 41.63 -21.74 15.03
C PHE A 275 42.41 -21.86 13.72
N ASN A 276 43.51 -22.60 13.76
CA ASN A 276 44.29 -22.94 12.58
C ASN A 276 44.51 -24.45 12.56
N GLN A 277 43.50 -25.17 12.07
CA GLN A 277 43.57 -26.46 11.38
C GLN A 277 42.16 -27.04 11.29
N GLN A 278 41.49 -26.85 10.15
CA GLN A 278 40.64 -27.86 9.50
C GLN A 278 40.10 -27.34 8.16
N GLU A 279 40.65 -27.93 7.10
CA GLU A 279 40.12 -28.16 5.74
C GLU A 279 39.11 -27.18 5.12
N THR A 280 39.64 -26.27 4.31
CA THR A 280 38.89 -25.60 3.25
C THR A 280 38.65 -26.56 2.07
N VAL A 281 37.43 -27.09 1.95
CA VAL A 281 36.94 -27.68 0.69
C VAL A 281 36.66 -26.54 -0.29
N LYS A 282 37.60 -26.29 -1.21
CA LYS A 282 37.39 -25.41 -2.37
C LYS A 282 36.43 -26.09 -3.36
N LEU A 283 35.17 -25.67 -3.37
CA LEU A 283 34.29 -25.78 -4.53
C LEU A 283 34.85 -24.86 -5.64
N LYS A 284 35.65 -25.44 -6.53
CA LYS A 284 36.07 -24.82 -7.78
C LYS A 284 34.86 -24.76 -8.72
N THR A 285 34.29 -23.58 -8.89
CA THR A 285 33.45 -23.27 -10.06
C THR A 285 34.28 -22.41 -11.02
N ASP A 286 35.29 -23.03 -11.63
CA ASP A 286 35.83 -22.57 -12.91
C ASP A 286 35.34 -23.61 -13.93
N LEU A 287 34.16 -23.35 -14.49
CA LEU A 287 33.73 -24.01 -15.71
C LEU A 287 34.58 -23.42 -16.82
N ASP A 288 35.62 -24.15 -17.24
CA ASP A 288 36.54 -23.72 -18.30
C ASP A 288 35.76 -23.46 -19.59
N PHE A 289 35.55 -22.17 -19.87
CA PHE A 289 34.83 -21.67 -21.05
C PHE A 289 35.49 -22.15 -22.35
N GLU A 290 36.78 -22.46 -22.29
CA GLU A 290 37.59 -22.98 -23.38
C GLU A 290 37.24 -24.44 -23.71
N GLU A 291 36.91 -25.27 -22.71
CA GLU A 291 36.46 -26.66 -22.91
C GLU A 291 35.05 -26.71 -23.53
N LEU A 292 34.17 -25.80 -23.12
CA LEU A 292 32.83 -25.63 -23.70
C LEU A 292 32.88 -25.15 -25.16
N THR A 293 33.77 -24.21 -25.46
CA THR A 293 33.96 -23.69 -26.83
C THR A 293 34.45 -24.79 -27.77
N LYS A 294 35.39 -25.61 -27.30
CA LYS A 294 35.94 -26.75 -28.06
C LYS A 294 34.90 -27.84 -28.33
N ARG A 295 34.01 -28.09 -27.36
CA ARG A 295 32.89 -29.04 -27.50
C ARG A 295 31.82 -28.53 -28.48
N PHE A 296 31.59 -27.22 -28.53
CA PHE A 296 30.64 -26.61 -29.47
C PHE A 296 31.16 -26.64 -30.92
N GLU A 297 32.46 -26.43 -31.14
CA GLU A 297 33.07 -26.58 -32.47
C GLU A 297 33.02 -28.02 -32.99
N ALA A 298 33.22 -29.01 -32.10
CA ALA A 298 33.15 -30.42 -32.47
C ALA A 298 31.76 -30.83 -32.98
N LEU A 299 30.69 -30.24 -32.42
CA LEU A 299 29.31 -30.47 -32.85
C LEU A 299 28.98 -29.79 -34.18
N LYS A 300 29.62 -28.67 -34.51
CA LYS A 300 29.43 -27.96 -35.78
C LYS A 300 30.08 -28.66 -36.97
N LYS A 301 31.10 -29.49 -36.73
CA LYS A 301 31.75 -30.33 -37.76
C LYS A 301 31.02 -31.66 -38.04
N SER A 302 29.98 -31.99 -37.25
CA SER A 302 29.23 -33.24 -37.36
C SER A 302 27.89 -33.08 -38.11
N LYS A 303 27.70 -32.01 -38.88
CA LYS A 303 26.51 -31.80 -39.70
C LYS A 303 26.86 -31.24 -41.07
#